data_AF-A0A202DV27-F1
#
_entry.id   AF-A0A202DV27-F1
#
_cell.length_a   1.000
_cell.length_b   1.000
_cell.length_c   1.000
_cell.angle_alpha   90.00
_cell.angle_beta   90.00
_cell.angle_gamma   90.00
#
_symmetry.space_group_name_H-M   'P 1'
#
loop_
_entity.id
_entity.type
_entity.pdbx_description
1 polymer ?
#
loop_
_entity_poly.entity_id
_entity_poly.type
_entity_poly.pdbx_seq_one_letter_code
_entity_poly.pdbx_strand_id
1 'polypeptide(L)'
;MGEVYLAEDTKLDRNVALKFLPSHMTKDKNAVERFKREAKAAAALNHPNIVTIYEIGEHEGQTYIAMEHVDGQSLRVEIEKGPMEVEKVVNVVTQVCEGLSEAHYADIVHRDIKPENILIDNKGRVRILDFGLARMKGVSKLTKESSTLGTVKYMSPEQLRGEELDHRTDIWSLGVVMYEMLTGDVPFKGEYEQSVVYGILNEDILKSKLSEAEIPHSFELIITKILQKEPLKRYQNVSLILKELKHASTVKVKEDKHQKSIIVLPIENMSSDPEQEYFSDGLTEEIITDLSHIHDLLVISRSSAMTFKDTKKKIKEIAREVNVQYVLEGSVRKAGNNLRITAQLIDASSDSHLWAEKYNGTLDDIFYIQEKVSRSIVDALKIKLSEGEKHIIAERPFKDVKAYECYLKARHEIDSFTEDGINRAIQYIESALSI
;
A
#
# COMPACT_ATOMS: atom_id res chain seq x y z
N MET A 1 26.78 -24.53 -2.79
CA MET A 1 26.09 -24.76 -1.49
C MET A 1 26.55 -26.11 -0.94
N GLY A 2 26.52 -26.31 0.38
CA GLY A 2 26.79 -27.61 1.00
C GLY A 2 25.69 -28.62 0.73
N GLU A 3 26.00 -29.90 0.83
CA GLU A 3 25.02 -30.98 0.73
C GLU A 3 24.22 -31.07 2.04
N VAL A 4 22.90 -31.26 1.92
CA VAL A 4 21.98 -31.41 3.06
C VAL A 4 21.33 -32.78 2.99
N TYR A 5 21.42 -33.53 4.08
CA TYR A 5 20.89 -34.89 4.20
C TYR A 5 19.79 -34.93 5.26
N LEU A 6 18.72 -35.68 4.99
CA LEU A 6 17.79 -36.13 6.03
C LEU A 6 18.43 -37.27 6.80
N ALA A 7 18.48 -37.17 8.13
CA ALA A 7 19.04 -38.19 9.00
C ALA A 7 18.14 -38.41 10.22
N GLU A 8 18.38 -39.52 10.92
CA GLU A 8 17.71 -39.87 12.16
C GLU A 8 18.68 -39.71 13.34
N ASP A 9 18.28 -38.91 14.33
CA ASP A 9 18.99 -38.79 15.60
C ASP A 9 18.66 -40.02 16.46
N THR A 10 19.52 -41.02 16.42
CA THR A 10 19.34 -42.33 17.09
C THR A 10 19.29 -42.25 18.61
N LYS A 11 19.65 -41.12 19.23
CA LYS A 11 19.58 -40.93 20.68
C LYS A 11 18.24 -40.35 21.11
N LEU A 12 17.65 -39.48 20.29
CA LEU A 12 16.41 -38.77 20.60
C LEU A 12 15.22 -39.23 19.77
N ASP A 13 15.41 -40.20 18.87
CA ASP A 13 14.39 -40.83 18.03
C ASP A 13 13.59 -39.78 17.22
N ARG A 14 14.32 -38.95 16.47
CA ARG A 14 13.75 -37.84 15.68
C ARG A 14 14.51 -37.62 14.38
N ASN A 15 13.80 -37.08 13.38
CA ASN A 15 14.42 -36.65 12.14
C ASN A 15 15.15 -35.30 12.31
N VAL A 16 16.33 -35.20 11.70
CA VAL A 16 17.18 -34.01 11.67
C VAL A 16 17.71 -33.77 10.26
N ALA A 17 18.05 -32.53 9.93
CA ALA A 17 18.78 -32.20 8.72
C ALA A 17 20.27 -32.04 9.04
N LEU A 18 21.14 -32.72 8.29
CA LEU A 18 22.59 -32.60 8.40
C LEU A 18 23.13 -31.83 7.21
N LYS A 19 23.69 -30.64 7.45
CA LYS A 19 24.34 -29.83 6.41
C LYS A 19 25.85 -29.94 6.53
N PHE A 20 26.49 -30.49 5.50
CA PHE A 20 27.94 -30.67 5.44
C PHE A 20 28.62 -29.49 4.74
N LEU A 21 29.77 -29.09 5.29
CA LEU A 21 30.65 -28.14 4.60
C LEU A 21 31.28 -28.83 3.38
N PRO A 22 31.21 -28.23 2.16
CA PRO A 22 31.78 -28.84 0.96
C PRO A 22 33.25 -29.24 1.12
N SER A 23 33.61 -30.41 0.57
CA SER A 23 34.93 -31.03 0.76
C SER A 23 36.12 -30.15 0.33
N HIS A 24 35.91 -29.24 -0.63
CA HIS A 24 36.93 -28.30 -1.09
C HIS A 24 37.21 -27.17 -0.09
N MET A 25 36.25 -26.85 0.79
CA MET A 25 36.38 -25.83 1.84
C MET A 25 36.88 -26.42 3.16
N THR A 26 36.72 -27.72 3.37
CA THR A 26 37.15 -28.41 4.59
C THR A 26 38.67 -28.31 4.83
N LYS A 27 39.46 -28.10 3.78
CA LYS A 27 40.92 -27.90 3.85
C LYS A 27 41.33 -26.48 4.25
N ASP A 28 40.43 -25.50 4.13
CA ASP A 28 40.69 -24.12 4.55
C ASP A 28 40.26 -23.94 6.01
N LYS A 29 41.23 -23.92 6.91
CA LYS A 29 40.99 -23.73 8.35
C LYS A 29 40.21 -22.44 8.65
N ASN A 30 40.45 -21.37 7.89
CA ASN A 30 39.74 -20.10 8.08
C ASN A 30 38.28 -20.21 7.64
N ALA A 31 37.98 -21.02 6.62
CA ALA A 31 36.60 -21.30 6.20
C ALA A 31 35.87 -22.12 7.26
N VAL A 32 36.51 -23.16 7.80
CA VAL A 32 35.94 -24.02 8.85
C VAL A 32 35.68 -23.23 10.15
N GLU A 33 36.63 -22.41 10.62
CA GLU A 33 36.43 -21.60 11.82
C GLU A 33 35.29 -20.59 11.67
N ARG A 34 35.18 -19.94 10.50
CA ARG A 34 34.07 -19.03 10.20
C ARG A 34 32.73 -19.75 10.17
N PHE A 35 32.66 -20.90 9.50
CA PHE A 35 31.46 -21.74 9.48
C PHE A 35 31.00 -22.13 10.90
N LYS A 36 31.94 -22.55 11.76
CA LYS A 36 31.66 -22.85 13.18
C LYS A 36 31.21 -21.60 13.95
N ARG A 37 31.78 -20.42 13.68
CA ARG A 37 31.40 -19.16 14.35
C ARG A 37 29.99 -18.71 13.98
N GLU A 38 29.64 -18.74 12.70
CA GLU A 38 28.31 -18.36 12.22
C GLU A 38 27.24 -19.34 12.72
N ALA A 39 27.53 -20.65 12.69
CA ALA A 39 26.66 -21.66 13.25
C ALA A 39 26.42 -21.49 14.75
N LYS A 40 27.47 -21.13 15.52
CA LYS A 40 27.33 -20.82 16.96
C LYS A 40 26.48 -19.58 17.22
N ALA A 41 26.62 -18.53 16.40
CA ALA A 41 25.80 -17.33 16.51
C ALA A 41 24.32 -17.67 16.24
N ALA A 42 24.05 -18.39 15.16
CA ALA A 42 22.69 -18.83 14.82
C ALA A 42 22.09 -19.80 15.85
N ALA A 43 22.91 -20.68 16.46
CA ALA A 43 22.46 -21.61 17.50
C ALA A 43 22.02 -20.92 18.80
N ALA A 44 22.42 -19.66 19.03
CA ALA A 44 21.95 -18.87 20.17
C ALA A 44 20.53 -18.34 19.97
N LEU A 45 20.00 -18.37 18.75
CA LEU A 45 18.65 -17.90 18.44
C LEU A 45 17.64 -19.02 18.71
N ASN A 46 16.58 -18.69 19.45
CA ASN A 46 15.46 -19.58 19.70
C ASN A 46 14.15 -18.86 19.37
N HIS A 47 13.65 -19.08 18.14
CA HIS A 47 12.45 -18.42 17.65
C HIS A 47 11.65 -19.39 16.76
N PRO A 48 10.29 -19.40 16.83
CA PRO A 48 9.46 -20.28 16.01
C PRO A 48 9.67 -20.12 14.50
N ASN A 49 10.19 -18.98 14.04
CA ASN A 49 10.45 -18.72 12.63
C ASN A 49 11.93 -18.83 12.21
N ILE A 50 12.80 -19.33 13.09
CA ILE A 50 14.20 -19.62 12.79
C ILE A 50 14.40 -21.13 12.95
N VAL A 51 15.16 -21.76 12.05
CA VAL A 51 15.55 -23.17 12.25
C VAL A 51 16.48 -23.30 13.45
N THR A 52 16.16 -24.25 14.33
CA THR A 52 17.01 -24.56 15.48
C THR A 52 18.22 -25.37 15.04
N ILE A 53 19.41 -24.92 15.42
CA ILE A 53 20.65 -25.70 15.32
C ILE A 53 20.80 -26.53 16.59
N TYR A 54 20.92 -27.85 16.44
CA TYR A 54 21.09 -28.77 17.57
C TYR A 54 22.55 -28.97 17.93
N GLU A 55 23.41 -29.18 16.92
CA GLU A 55 24.84 -29.39 17.15
C GLU A 55 25.69 -29.02 15.94
N ILE A 56 26.97 -28.83 16.22
CA ILE A 56 28.03 -28.73 15.22
C ILE A 56 28.97 -29.90 15.48
N GLY A 57 29.10 -30.80 14.52
CA GLY A 57 29.88 -32.01 14.64
C GLY A 57 30.94 -32.15 13.56
N GLU A 58 31.71 -33.22 13.66
CA GLU A 58 32.70 -33.62 12.67
C GLU A 58 32.61 -35.13 12.44
N HIS A 59 32.60 -35.55 11.19
CA HIS A 59 32.59 -36.94 10.79
C HIS A 59 33.54 -37.14 9.61
N GLU A 60 34.51 -38.07 9.75
CA GLU A 60 35.53 -38.36 8.73
C GLU A 60 36.26 -37.10 8.20
N GLY A 61 36.52 -36.14 9.10
CA GLY A 61 37.17 -34.87 8.78
C GLY A 61 36.24 -33.83 8.13
N GLN A 62 34.97 -34.15 7.88
CA GLN A 62 33.97 -33.21 7.39
C GLN A 62 33.17 -32.60 8.54
N THR A 63 33.14 -31.28 8.61
CA THR A 63 32.30 -30.56 9.59
C THR A 63 30.85 -30.53 9.10
N TYR A 64 29.90 -30.82 9.99
CA TYR A 64 28.47 -30.73 9.73
C TYR A 64 27.74 -29.90 10.80
N ILE A 65 26.57 -29.40 10.42
CA ILE A 65 25.60 -28.79 11.33
C ILE A 65 24.36 -29.68 11.32
N ALA A 66 23.97 -30.18 12.49
CA ALA A 66 22.68 -30.84 12.67
C ALA A 66 21.64 -29.81 13.09
N MET A 67 20.53 -29.77 12.38
CA MET A 67 19.47 -28.79 12.59
C MET A 67 18.09 -29.42 12.50
N GLU A 68 17.08 -28.66 12.91
CA GLU A 68 15.67 -29.02 12.78
C GLU A 68 15.34 -29.48 11.36
N HIS A 69 14.72 -30.67 11.24
CA HIS A 69 14.09 -31.08 9.99
C HIS A 69 12.73 -30.40 9.86
N VAL A 70 12.59 -29.58 8.82
CA VAL A 70 11.32 -28.89 8.51
C VAL A 70 10.59 -29.69 7.44
N ASP A 71 9.47 -30.31 7.83
CA ASP A 71 8.59 -31.06 6.92
C ASP A 71 7.74 -30.09 6.08
N GLY A 72 8.24 -29.75 4.89
CA GLY A 72 7.66 -28.77 3.99
C GLY A 72 8.51 -28.54 2.75
N GLN A 73 8.31 -27.37 2.12
CA GLN A 73 9.02 -26.99 0.89
C GLN A 73 9.55 -25.55 1.00
N SER A 74 10.50 -25.18 0.13
CA SER A 74 10.99 -23.81 0.06
C SER A 74 9.96 -22.88 -0.56
N LEU A 75 10.03 -21.60 -0.18
CA LEU A 75 9.22 -20.54 -0.77
C LEU A 75 9.47 -20.43 -2.28
N ARG A 76 10.67 -20.80 -2.76
CA ARG A 76 10.97 -20.91 -4.20
C ARG A 76 9.94 -21.78 -4.93
N VAL A 77 9.66 -22.98 -4.41
CA VAL A 77 8.72 -23.93 -5.01
C VAL A 77 7.30 -23.36 -5.02
N GLU A 78 6.94 -22.52 -4.05
CA GLU A 78 5.65 -21.84 -4.02
C GLU A 78 5.56 -20.72 -5.07
N ILE A 79 6.61 -19.91 -5.22
CA ILE A 79 6.66 -18.83 -6.22
C ILE A 79 6.66 -19.39 -7.65
N GLU A 80 7.29 -20.56 -7.89
CA GLU A 80 7.30 -21.21 -9.20
C GLU A 80 5.91 -21.67 -9.67
N LYS A 81 4.92 -21.78 -8.78
CA LYS A 81 3.52 -22.07 -9.13
C LYS A 81 2.81 -20.84 -9.71
N GLY A 82 3.39 -19.65 -9.55
CA GLY A 82 2.85 -18.37 -9.98
C GLY A 82 2.77 -17.34 -8.86
N PRO A 83 2.28 -16.12 -9.17
CA PRO A 83 2.04 -15.08 -8.16
C PRO A 83 1.17 -15.57 -7.01
N MET A 84 1.52 -15.16 -5.79
CA MET A 84 0.86 -15.57 -4.56
C MET A 84 -0.19 -14.56 -4.13
N GLU A 85 -1.30 -15.07 -3.59
CA GLU A 85 -2.34 -14.26 -2.95
C GLU A 85 -1.77 -13.34 -1.86
N VAL A 86 -2.19 -12.08 -1.84
CA VAL A 86 -1.67 -11.05 -0.92
C VAL A 86 -1.77 -11.49 0.55
N GLU A 87 -2.84 -12.20 0.94
CA GLU A 87 -2.98 -12.70 2.31
C GLU A 87 -1.89 -13.72 2.66
N LYS A 88 -1.58 -14.63 1.73
CA LYS A 88 -0.50 -15.60 1.90
C LYS A 88 0.86 -14.90 1.94
N VAL A 89 1.07 -13.88 1.11
CA VAL A 89 2.27 -13.04 1.17
C VAL A 89 2.42 -12.38 2.53
N VAL A 90 1.36 -11.75 3.05
CA VAL A 90 1.37 -11.14 4.39
C VAL A 90 1.73 -12.15 5.47
N ASN A 91 1.11 -13.33 5.44
CA ASN A 91 1.34 -14.36 6.45
C ASN A 91 2.79 -14.85 6.44
N VAL A 92 3.37 -15.05 5.25
CA VAL A 92 4.78 -15.46 5.11
C VAL A 92 5.72 -14.34 5.54
N VAL A 93 5.55 -13.13 5.00
CA VAL A 93 6.43 -11.98 5.28
C VAL A 93 6.36 -11.59 6.76
N THR A 94 5.19 -11.68 7.40
CA THR A 94 5.04 -11.43 8.84
C THR A 94 5.94 -12.37 9.65
N GLN A 95 5.86 -13.66 9.38
CA GLN A 95 6.69 -14.65 10.07
C GLN A 95 8.19 -14.49 9.78
N VAL A 96 8.57 -14.13 8.54
CA VAL A 96 9.97 -13.82 8.20
C VAL A 96 10.46 -12.61 8.99
N CYS A 97 9.66 -11.55 9.05
CA CYS A 97 9.99 -10.35 9.81
C CYS A 97 10.12 -10.62 11.31
N GLU A 98 9.27 -11.47 11.89
CA GLU A 98 9.36 -11.86 13.30
C GLU A 98 10.68 -12.59 13.59
N GLY A 99 11.06 -13.55 12.74
CA GLY A 99 12.37 -14.21 12.82
C GLY A 99 13.57 -13.26 12.62
N LEU A 100 13.52 -12.40 11.60
CA LEU A 100 14.57 -11.40 11.38
C LEU A 100 14.68 -10.41 12.54
N SER A 101 13.56 -10.02 13.15
CA SER A 101 13.57 -9.08 14.28
C SER A 101 14.33 -9.65 15.48
N GLU A 102 14.15 -10.93 15.78
CA GLU A 102 14.89 -11.62 16.85
C GLU A 102 16.39 -11.68 16.55
N ALA A 103 16.74 -12.06 15.32
CA ALA A 103 18.15 -12.11 14.91
C ALA A 103 18.83 -10.74 14.96
N HIS A 104 18.16 -9.69 14.46
CA HIS A 104 18.67 -8.32 14.48
C HIS A 104 18.82 -7.79 15.91
N TYR A 105 17.92 -8.15 16.83
CA TYR A 105 18.04 -7.80 18.24
C TYR A 105 19.28 -8.44 18.89
N ALA A 106 19.66 -9.64 18.45
CA ALA A 106 20.89 -10.33 18.84
C ALA A 106 22.14 -9.88 18.06
N ASP A 107 22.07 -8.80 17.27
CA ASP A 107 23.15 -8.29 16.40
C ASP A 107 23.62 -9.31 15.33
N ILE A 108 22.69 -10.15 14.87
CA ILE A 108 22.93 -11.15 13.82
C ILE A 108 22.22 -10.73 12.54
N VAL A 109 23.00 -10.46 11.49
CA VAL A 109 22.50 -10.14 10.14
C VAL A 109 22.56 -11.39 9.27
N HIS A 110 21.48 -11.71 8.56
CA HIS A 110 21.36 -12.93 7.76
C HIS A 110 22.15 -12.88 6.45
N ARG A 111 22.10 -11.76 5.70
CA ARG A 111 22.85 -11.46 4.47
C ARG A 111 22.54 -12.31 3.22
N ASP A 112 21.59 -13.23 3.31
CA ASP A 112 21.25 -14.17 2.22
C ASP A 112 19.76 -14.55 2.27
N ILE A 113 18.90 -13.59 2.55
CA ILE A 113 17.45 -13.79 2.50
C ILE A 113 17.03 -13.95 1.03
N LYS A 114 16.45 -15.10 0.72
CA LYS A 114 15.95 -15.47 -0.61
C LYS A 114 14.95 -16.63 -0.50
N PRO A 115 14.13 -16.90 -1.52
CA PRO A 115 13.08 -17.92 -1.44
C PRO A 115 13.58 -19.33 -1.14
N GLU A 116 14.83 -19.67 -1.48
CA GLU A 116 15.45 -20.96 -1.17
C GLU A 116 15.73 -21.14 0.33
N ASN A 117 15.98 -20.05 1.06
CA ASN A 117 16.33 -20.06 2.48
C ASN A 117 15.11 -19.82 3.39
N ILE A 118 13.90 -19.82 2.83
CA ILE A 118 12.64 -19.66 3.57
C ILE A 118 11.83 -20.92 3.31
N LEU A 119 11.64 -21.77 4.33
CA LEU A 119 10.80 -22.95 4.24
C LEU A 119 9.40 -22.67 4.79
N ILE A 120 8.40 -23.32 4.19
CA ILE A 120 7.01 -23.31 4.65
C ILE A 120 6.63 -24.76 4.94
N ASP A 121 6.31 -25.05 6.20
CA ASP A 121 5.89 -26.38 6.62
C ASP A 121 4.44 -26.69 6.22
N ASN A 122 4.03 -27.95 6.38
CA ASN A 122 2.67 -28.40 6.04
C ASN A 122 1.55 -27.70 6.84
N LYS A 123 1.89 -26.95 7.90
CA LYS A 123 0.94 -26.16 8.71
C LYS A 123 0.99 -24.66 8.36
N GLY A 124 1.76 -24.26 7.35
CA GLY A 124 1.93 -22.88 6.94
C GLY A 124 2.90 -22.07 7.81
N ARG A 125 3.68 -22.73 8.69
CA ARG A 125 4.69 -22.06 9.51
C ARG A 125 5.96 -21.84 8.71
N VAL A 126 6.50 -20.64 8.79
CA VAL A 126 7.74 -20.27 8.11
C VAL A 126 8.95 -20.57 8.98
N ARG A 127 10.00 -21.11 8.37
CA ARG A 127 11.31 -21.32 8.98
C ARG A 127 12.41 -20.70 8.11
N ILE A 128 13.15 -19.75 8.67
CA ILE A 128 14.32 -19.15 8.05
C ILE A 128 15.53 -20.07 8.25
N LEU A 129 16.17 -20.43 7.14
CA LEU A 129 17.39 -21.22 7.08
C LEU A 129 18.62 -20.32 6.92
N ASP A 130 19.79 -20.82 7.32
CA ASP A 130 21.08 -20.34 6.81
C ASP A 130 21.40 -18.85 7.03
N PHE A 131 21.50 -18.43 8.29
CA PHE A 131 22.08 -17.14 8.67
C PHE A 131 23.55 -17.05 8.22
N GLY A 132 23.78 -16.55 7.01
CA GLY A 132 25.09 -16.14 6.51
C GLY A 132 26.11 -17.27 6.28
N LEU A 133 25.79 -18.53 6.61
CA LEU A 133 26.69 -19.70 6.61
C LEU A 133 27.47 -19.94 5.30
N ALA A 134 27.08 -19.28 4.21
CA ALA A 134 27.67 -19.41 2.88
C ALA A 134 28.51 -18.20 2.42
N ARG A 135 28.42 -17.01 3.05
CA ARG A 135 29.09 -15.80 2.54
C ARG A 135 30.43 -15.54 3.23
N MET A 136 31.40 -16.28 2.71
CA MET A 136 32.82 -15.99 2.84
C MET A 136 33.11 -14.54 2.40
N LYS A 137 33.49 -13.65 3.32
CA LYS A 137 34.12 -12.38 2.95
C LYS A 137 35.42 -12.69 2.18
N GLY A 138 35.45 -12.33 0.90
CA GLY A 138 36.59 -12.45 -0.01
C GLY A 138 36.21 -11.96 -1.40
N VAL A 139 36.38 -10.65 -1.66
CA VAL A 139 36.18 -9.96 -2.96
C VAL A 139 37.25 -10.38 -3.99
N SER A 140 37.75 -11.61 -3.95
CA SER A 140 38.88 -12.02 -4.77
C SER A 140 38.87 -13.52 -5.05
N LYS A 141 37.81 -13.96 -5.75
CA LYS A 141 37.81 -14.96 -6.84
C LYS A 141 36.36 -15.33 -7.21
N LEU A 142 35.61 -14.34 -7.70
CA LEU A 142 34.35 -14.60 -8.41
C LEU A 142 34.67 -15.00 -9.86
N THR A 143 35.14 -16.22 -10.06
CA THR A 143 35.04 -16.88 -11.36
C THR A 143 34.79 -18.37 -11.14
N LYS A 144 33.68 -18.84 -11.71
CA LYS A 144 33.20 -20.23 -11.84
C LYS A 144 32.51 -20.82 -10.62
N GLU A 145 31.18 -20.73 -10.61
CA GLU A 145 30.27 -21.86 -10.81
C GLU A 145 28.85 -21.31 -11.02
N SER A 146 28.03 -22.03 -11.78
CA SER A 146 26.74 -21.64 -12.38
C SER A 146 25.60 -21.28 -11.42
N SER A 147 25.90 -20.93 -10.17
CA SER A 147 24.95 -20.60 -9.10
C SER A 147 25.02 -19.14 -8.62
N THR A 148 25.98 -18.33 -9.09
CA THR A 148 26.16 -16.94 -8.63
C THR A 148 24.99 -16.04 -9.02
N LEU A 149 24.48 -16.21 -10.25
CA LEU A 149 23.46 -15.33 -10.85
C LEU A 149 22.12 -15.39 -10.09
N GLY A 150 21.77 -16.55 -9.51
CA GLY A 150 20.54 -16.71 -8.72
C GLY A 150 20.55 -15.91 -7.41
N THR A 151 21.71 -15.81 -6.76
CA THR A 151 21.83 -15.10 -5.48
C THR A 151 22.00 -13.59 -5.65
N VAL A 152 22.62 -13.14 -6.75
CA VAL A 152 22.85 -11.71 -7.04
C VAL A 152 21.54 -10.91 -7.05
N LYS A 153 20.44 -11.49 -7.53
CA LYS A 153 19.12 -10.84 -7.64
C LYS A 153 18.57 -10.29 -6.31
N TYR A 154 18.96 -10.90 -5.19
CA TYR A 154 18.50 -10.52 -3.85
C TYR A 154 19.51 -9.66 -3.09
N MET A 155 20.71 -9.44 -3.65
CA MET A 155 21.74 -8.64 -2.99
C MET A 155 21.34 -7.18 -2.91
N SER A 156 21.68 -6.54 -1.79
CA SER A 156 21.54 -5.10 -1.63
C SER A 156 22.63 -4.33 -2.40
N PRO A 157 22.38 -3.05 -2.75
CA PRO A 157 23.39 -2.18 -3.36
C PRO A 157 24.71 -2.13 -2.58
N GLU A 158 24.65 -2.04 -1.25
CA GLU A 158 25.82 -2.02 -0.37
C GLU A 158 26.59 -3.36 -0.39
N GLN A 159 25.90 -4.50 -0.51
CA GLN A 159 26.55 -5.81 -0.71
C GLN A 159 27.32 -5.86 -2.03
N LEU A 160 26.75 -5.33 -3.11
CA LEU A 160 27.38 -5.32 -4.43
C LEU A 160 28.56 -4.37 -4.52
N ARG A 161 28.54 -3.27 -3.75
CA ARG A 161 29.67 -2.34 -3.63
C ARG A 161 30.75 -2.80 -2.66
N GLY A 162 30.48 -3.85 -1.87
CA GLY A 162 31.41 -4.33 -0.85
C GLY A 162 31.54 -3.37 0.35
N GLU A 163 30.49 -2.59 0.62
CA GLU A 163 30.41 -1.68 1.76
C GLU A 163 30.17 -2.46 3.06
N GLU A 164 30.30 -1.79 4.21
CA GLU A 164 29.94 -2.38 5.50
C GLU A 164 28.42 -2.62 5.57
N LEU A 165 28.05 -3.79 6.07
CA LEU A 165 26.68 -4.28 6.05
C LEU A 165 26.08 -4.23 7.44
N ASP A 166 24.86 -3.71 7.54
CA ASP A 166 24.00 -3.87 8.70
C ASP A 166 22.71 -4.60 8.34
N HIS A 167 21.80 -4.72 9.30
CA HIS A 167 20.52 -5.43 9.18
C HIS A 167 19.62 -4.91 8.05
N ARG A 168 19.83 -3.70 7.52
CA ARG A 168 19.05 -3.14 6.41
C ARG A 168 19.33 -3.83 5.08
N THR A 169 20.39 -4.64 5.00
CA THR A 169 20.62 -5.54 3.87
C THR A 169 19.58 -6.67 3.80
N ASP A 170 19.13 -7.17 4.96
CA ASP A 170 18.09 -8.21 5.04
C ASP A 170 16.73 -7.63 4.66
N ILE A 171 16.48 -6.37 5.08
CA ILE A 171 15.29 -5.60 4.71
C ILE A 171 15.20 -5.48 3.19
N TRP A 172 16.27 -5.08 2.51
CA TRP A 172 16.31 -5.04 1.05
C TRP A 172 15.97 -6.39 0.43
N SER A 173 16.66 -7.43 0.87
CA SER A 173 16.51 -8.80 0.34
C SER A 173 15.06 -9.30 0.50
N LEU A 174 14.44 -9.00 1.64
CA LEU A 174 13.03 -9.29 1.90
C LEU A 174 12.10 -8.53 0.95
N GLY A 175 12.42 -7.28 0.58
CA GLY A 175 11.66 -6.52 -0.41
C GLY A 175 11.70 -7.15 -1.81
N VAL A 176 12.85 -7.69 -2.20
CA VAL A 176 13.00 -8.43 -3.46
C VAL A 176 12.13 -9.70 -3.43
N VAL A 177 12.18 -10.46 -2.33
CA VAL A 177 11.34 -11.65 -2.13
C VAL A 177 9.85 -11.28 -2.17
N MET A 178 9.44 -10.22 -1.49
CA MET A 178 8.05 -9.76 -1.45
C MET A 178 7.55 -9.33 -2.84
N TYR A 179 8.36 -8.60 -3.60
CA TYR A 179 8.05 -8.22 -4.99
C TYR A 179 7.85 -9.47 -5.85
N GLU A 180 8.74 -10.46 -5.73
CA GLU A 180 8.68 -11.69 -6.51
C GLU A 180 7.48 -12.57 -6.15
N MET A 181 7.14 -12.67 -4.85
CA MET A 181 5.94 -13.39 -4.42
C MET A 181 4.67 -12.81 -5.04
N LEU A 182 4.58 -11.48 -5.17
CA LEU A 182 3.38 -10.80 -5.67
C LEU A 182 3.29 -10.75 -7.19
N THR A 183 4.42 -10.78 -7.89
CA THR A 183 4.45 -10.57 -9.35
C THR A 183 4.88 -11.82 -10.13
N GLY A 184 5.47 -12.81 -9.46
CA GLY A 184 6.12 -13.97 -10.09
C GLY A 184 7.46 -13.67 -10.76
N ASP A 185 7.93 -12.41 -10.72
CA ASP A 185 9.18 -11.96 -11.33
C ASP A 185 10.01 -11.13 -10.34
N VAL A 186 11.33 -11.06 -10.53
CA VAL A 186 12.21 -10.22 -9.70
C VAL A 186 12.18 -8.75 -10.15
N PRO A 187 12.41 -7.77 -9.24
CA PRO A 187 12.37 -6.34 -9.58
C PRO A 187 13.47 -5.89 -10.55
N PHE A 188 14.63 -6.56 -10.53
CA PHE A 188 15.76 -6.29 -11.43
C PHE A 188 16.11 -7.56 -12.18
N LYS A 189 15.85 -7.58 -13.48
CA LYS A 189 16.03 -8.76 -14.35
C LYS A 189 17.01 -8.41 -15.47
N GLY A 190 17.85 -9.36 -15.84
CA GLY A 190 18.80 -9.22 -16.93
C GLY A 190 19.33 -10.59 -17.36
N GLU A 191 19.76 -10.69 -18.62
CA GLU A 191 20.33 -11.93 -19.16
C GLU A 191 21.70 -12.26 -18.53
N TYR A 192 22.44 -11.21 -18.17
CA TYR A 192 23.79 -11.32 -17.60
C TYR A 192 23.85 -10.75 -16.19
N GLU A 193 24.77 -11.28 -15.38
CA GLU A 193 24.98 -10.85 -14.00
C GLU A 193 25.25 -9.34 -13.90
N GLN A 194 26.05 -8.80 -14.83
CA GLN A 194 26.38 -7.38 -14.88
C GLN A 194 25.15 -6.49 -15.12
N SER A 195 24.18 -6.96 -15.92
CA SER A 195 22.92 -6.25 -16.16
C SER A 195 22.06 -6.22 -14.90
N VAL A 196 21.99 -7.35 -14.18
CA VAL A 196 21.26 -7.41 -12.89
C VAL A 196 21.91 -6.50 -11.86
N VAL A 197 23.25 -6.52 -11.75
CA VAL A 197 24.01 -5.63 -10.85
C VAL A 197 23.75 -4.17 -11.21
N TYR A 198 23.78 -3.82 -12.50
CA TYR A 198 23.50 -2.46 -12.95
C TYR A 198 22.09 -2.01 -12.54
N GLY A 199 21.06 -2.85 -12.75
CA GLY A 199 19.68 -2.56 -12.35
C GLY A 199 19.54 -2.38 -10.83
N ILE A 200 20.16 -3.27 -10.05
CA ILE A 200 20.18 -3.13 -8.58
C ILE A 200 20.83 -1.81 -8.16
N LEU A 201 21.89 -1.36 -8.83
CA LEU A 201 22.61 -0.15 -8.43
C LEU A 201 22.00 1.16 -8.94
N ASN A 202 21.32 1.13 -10.09
CA ASN A 202 20.99 2.36 -10.83
C ASN A 202 19.54 2.49 -11.30
N GLU A 203 18.77 1.41 -11.40
CA GLU A 203 17.40 1.45 -11.93
C GLU A 203 16.35 1.45 -10.82
N ASP A 204 15.22 2.10 -11.08
CA ASP A 204 14.03 2.01 -10.22
C ASP A 204 13.26 0.71 -10.49
N ILE A 205 12.47 0.27 -9.51
CA ILE A 205 11.60 -0.89 -9.68
C ILE A 205 10.46 -0.61 -10.67
N LEU A 206 10.02 -1.64 -11.38
CA LEU A 206 8.88 -1.55 -12.29
C LEU A 206 7.56 -1.54 -11.51
N LYS A 207 7.13 -0.35 -11.07
CA LYS A 207 5.85 -0.18 -10.34
C LYS A 207 4.64 -0.69 -11.13
N SER A 208 4.67 -0.62 -12.46
CA SER A 208 3.59 -1.14 -13.30
C SER A 208 3.31 -2.62 -13.07
N LYS A 209 4.33 -3.44 -12.77
CA LYS A 209 4.15 -4.86 -12.47
C LYS A 209 3.45 -5.10 -11.14
N LEU A 210 3.68 -4.22 -10.16
CA LEU A 210 2.94 -4.23 -8.91
C LEU A 210 1.48 -3.81 -9.15
N SER A 211 1.25 -2.79 -9.98
CA SER A 211 -0.11 -2.36 -10.35
C SER A 211 -0.89 -3.42 -11.13
N GLU A 212 -0.22 -4.16 -12.02
CA GLU A 212 -0.79 -5.29 -12.78
C GLU A 212 -1.20 -6.47 -11.87
N ALA A 213 -0.54 -6.61 -10.71
CA ALA A 213 -0.81 -7.69 -9.76
C ALA A 213 -2.02 -7.42 -8.84
N GLU A 214 -2.81 -6.38 -9.11
CA GLU A 214 -4.02 -5.98 -8.35
C GLU A 214 -3.80 -5.90 -6.82
N ILE A 215 -2.59 -5.54 -6.39
CA ILE A 215 -2.25 -5.44 -4.97
C ILE A 215 -2.76 -4.12 -4.39
N PRO A 216 -3.09 -4.04 -3.08
CA PRO A 216 -3.45 -2.78 -2.46
C PRO A 216 -2.30 -1.77 -2.56
N HIS A 217 -2.62 -0.50 -2.81
CA HIS A 217 -1.60 0.56 -2.99
C HIS A 217 -0.66 0.68 -1.78
N SER A 218 -1.13 0.36 -0.57
CA SER A 218 -0.30 0.30 0.64
C SER A 218 0.89 -0.67 0.50
N PHE A 219 0.73 -1.81 -0.19
CA PHE A 219 1.80 -2.77 -0.45
C PHE A 219 2.82 -2.24 -1.44
N GLU A 220 2.36 -1.55 -2.49
CA GLU A 220 3.24 -0.89 -3.46
C GLU A 220 4.15 0.14 -2.76
N LEU A 221 3.58 0.94 -1.84
CA LEU A 221 4.34 1.92 -1.05
C LEU A 221 5.36 1.25 -0.12
N ILE A 222 4.98 0.16 0.55
CA ILE A 222 5.90 -0.61 1.41
C ILE A 222 7.08 -1.14 0.59
N ILE A 223 6.82 -1.80 -0.54
CA ILE A 223 7.87 -2.37 -1.39
C ILE A 223 8.79 -1.28 -1.96
N THR A 224 8.21 -0.18 -2.44
CA THR A 224 8.96 0.97 -2.95
C THR A 224 9.89 1.57 -1.90
N LYS A 225 9.46 1.60 -0.63
CA LYS A 225 10.26 2.10 0.48
C LYS A 225 11.33 1.09 0.93
N ILE A 226 11.03 -0.21 0.93
CA ILE A 226 12.03 -1.26 1.22
C ILE A 226 13.16 -1.25 0.18
N LEU A 227 12.83 -1.06 -1.10
CA LEU A 227 13.77 -1.13 -2.23
C LEU A 227 14.41 0.22 -2.59
N GLN A 228 14.50 1.16 -1.63
CA GLN A 228 15.30 2.38 -1.78
C GLN A 228 16.79 2.03 -1.85
N LYS A 229 17.54 2.60 -2.80
CA LYS A 229 18.97 2.24 -2.97
C LYS A 229 19.81 2.64 -1.77
N GLU A 230 19.54 3.80 -1.18
CA GLU A 230 20.22 4.29 0.02
C GLU A 230 19.65 3.63 1.29
N PRO A 231 20.46 2.94 2.11
CA PRO A 231 19.98 2.25 3.31
C PRO A 231 19.22 3.15 4.31
N LEU A 232 19.61 4.42 4.42
CA LEU A 232 18.98 5.40 5.30
C LEU A 232 17.56 5.80 4.86
N LYS A 233 17.21 5.61 3.58
CA LYS A 233 15.87 5.87 3.04
C LYS A 233 14.92 4.68 3.17
N ARG A 234 15.44 3.49 3.52
CA ARG A 234 14.66 2.29 3.78
C ARG A 234 14.02 2.32 5.16
N TYR A 235 13.23 1.29 5.49
CA TYR A 235 12.88 1.02 6.88
C TYR A 235 14.14 0.77 7.70
N GLN A 236 14.20 1.39 8.88
CA GLN A 236 15.35 1.27 9.76
C GLN A 236 15.28 0.04 10.67
N ASN A 237 14.12 -0.63 10.76
CA ASN A 237 13.99 -1.93 11.41
C ASN A 237 12.83 -2.74 10.80
N VAL A 238 12.96 -4.05 10.80
CA VAL A 238 11.98 -4.97 10.21
C VAL A 238 10.62 -4.92 10.94
N SER A 239 10.61 -4.55 12.23
CA SER A 239 9.37 -4.39 13.02
C SER A 239 8.49 -3.21 12.56
N LEU A 240 9.05 -2.20 11.86
CA LEU A 240 8.23 -1.15 11.21
C LEU A 240 7.48 -1.72 10.00
N ILE A 241 8.10 -2.64 9.26
CA ILE A 241 7.46 -3.35 8.15
C ILE A 241 6.32 -4.20 8.70
N LEU A 242 6.55 -4.92 9.80
CA LEU A 242 5.48 -5.66 10.50
C LEU A 242 4.30 -4.78 10.88
N LYS A 243 4.58 -3.60 11.44
CA LYS A 243 3.52 -2.66 11.82
C LYS A 243 2.73 -2.24 10.60
N GLU A 244 3.39 -1.82 9.53
CA GLU A 244 2.71 -1.38 8.31
C GLU A 244 1.96 -2.52 7.61
N LEU A 245 2.50 -3.74 7.57
CA LEU A 245 1.81 -4.93 7.05
C LEU A 245 0.59 -5.31 7.91
N LYS A 246 0.68 -5.21 9.23
CA LYS A 246 -0.45 -5.44 10.14
C LYS A 246 -1.54 -4.38 9.93
N HIS A 247 -1.17 -3.12 9.70
CA HIS A 247 -2.13 -2.06 9.36
C HIS A 247 -2.74 -2.31 7.97
N ALA A 248 -1.93 -2.62 6.96
CA ALA A 248 -2.41 -2.94 5.62
C ALA A 248 -3.29 -4.21 5.60
N SER A 249 -3.04 -5.18 6.46
CA SER A 249 -3.83 -6.42 6.58
C SER A 249 -5.09 -6.30 7.46
N THR A 250 -5.07 -5.46 8.50
CA THR A 250 -6.31 -5.08 9.24
C THR A 250 -7.19 -4.19 8.40
N VAL A 251 -6.59 -3.36 7.54
CA VAL A 251 -7.30 -2.68 6.46
C VAL A 251 -7.88 -3.70 5.48
N LYS A 252 -7.26 -4.87 5.25
CA LYS A 252 -7.82 -5.99 4.45
C LYS A 252 -9.10 -6.62 5.00
N VAL A 253 -9.35 -6.59 6.32
CA VAL A 253 -10.65 -6.99 6.92
C VAL A 253 -11.72 -5.89 6.72
N LYS A 254 -11.31 -4.68 6.32
CA LYS A 254 -12.17 -3.57 5.91
C LYS A 254 -12.15 -3.27 4.40
N GLU A 255 -11.25 -3.85 3.62
CA GLU A 255 -11.13 -3.69 2.16
C GLU A 255 -12.08 -4.59 1.38
N ASP A 256 -13.05 -5.23 2.05
CA ASP A 256 -14.33 -5.49 1.39
C ASP A 256 -15.15 -4.19 1.39
N LYS A 257 -14.70 -3.28 0.52
CA LYS A 257 -15.16 -1.94 0.11
C LYS A 257 -13.99 -0.95 0.20
N HIS A 258 -13.49 -0.52 -0.96
CA HIS A 258 -13.07 0.88 -1.07
C HIS A 258 -14.13 1.73 -0.37
N GLN A 259 -13.76 2.46 0.69
CA GLN A 259 -14.62 3.54 1.17
C GLN A 259 -14.85 4.42 -0.05
N LYS A 260 -16.10 4.49 -0.49
CA LYS A 260 -16.43 5.15 -1.75
C LYS A 260 -15.93 6.57 -1.64
N SER A 261 -15.25 7.06 -2.66
CA SER A 261 -14.67 8.41 -2.63
C SER A 261 -15.23 9.24 -3.76
N ILE A 262 -15.66 10.46 -3.44
CA ILE A 262 -16.34 11.34 -4.37
C ILE A 262 -15.76 12.76 -4.31
N ILE A 263 -15.64 13.37 -5.48
CA ILE A 263 -15.51 14.83 -5.62
C ILE A 263 -16.79 15.38 -6.25
N VAL A 264 -17.31 16.46 -5.69
CA VAL A 264 -18.41 17.22 -6.27
C VAL A 264 -17.81 18.41 -7.01
N LEU A 265 -17.85 18.38 -8.34
CA LEU A 265 -17.33 19.49 -9.13
C LEU A 265 -18.24 20.72 -9.00
N PRO A 266 -17.69 21.94 -9.15
CA PRO A 266 -18.49 23.15 -9.17
C PRO A 266 -19.62 23.05 -10.19
N ILE A 267 -20.85 23.15 -9.71
CA ILE A 267 -22.04 23.04 -10.56
C ILE A 267 -22.02 24.20 -11.56
N GLU A 268 -22.24 23.90 -12.83
CA GLU A 268 -22.21 24.91 -13.89
C GLU A 268 -23.47 25.79 -13.85
N ASN A 269 -23.29 27.11 -13.89
CA ASN A 269 -24.40 28.05 -14.07
C ASN A 269 -24.79 28.15 -15.56
N MET A 270 -25.93 27.55 -15.92
CA MET A 270 -26.52 27.57 -17.26
C MET A 270 -27.66 28.60 -17.40
N SER A 271 -27.72 29.56 -16.48
CA SER A 271 -28.66 30.69 -16.50
C SER A 271 -28.14 31.81 -17.42
N SER A 272 -29.03 32.68 -17.88
CA SER A 272 -28.65 33.84 -18.71
C SER A 272 -28.02 34.99 -17.90
N ASP A 273 -28.04 34.87 -16.58
CA ASP A 273 -27.61 35.90 -15.63
C ASP A 273 -26.39 35.40 -14.84
N PRO A 274 -25.19 35.98 -15.07
CA PRO A 274 -23.98 35.69 -14.30
C PRO A 274 -24.12 36.01 -12.80
N GLU A 275 -25.01 36.94 -12.40
CA GLU A 275 -25.21 37.27 -10.98
C GLU A 275 -25.83 36.12 -10.18
N GLN A 276 -26.18 34.99 -10.80
CA GLN A 276 -26.68 33.78 -10.13
C GLN A 276 -25.57 32.78 -9.76
N GLU A 277 -24.30 33.13 -9.93
CA GLU A 277 -23.17 32.24 -9.66
C GLU A 277 -23.07 31.83 -8.18
N TYR A 278 -23.46 32.72 -7.26
CA TYR A 278 -23.60 32.39 -5.84
C TYR A 278 -24.54 31.20 -5.60
N PHE A 279 -25.53 31.00 -6.46
CA PHE A 279 -26.51 29.92 -6.34
C PHE A 279 -25.91 28.56 -6.73
N SER A 280 -25.13 28.51 -7.81
CA SER A 280 -24.46 27.28 -8.24
C SER A 280 -23.34 26.88 -7.28
N ASP A 281 -22.56 27.85 -6.79
CA ASP A 281 -21.51 27.62 -5.80
C ASP A 281 -22.13 27.17 -4.45
N GLY A 282 -23.25 27.78 -4.07
CA GLY A 282 -24.03 27.41 -2.89
C GLY A 282 -24.56 25.99 -2.94
N LEU A 283 -25.17 25.60 -4.06
CA LEU A 283 -25.67 24.23 -4.26
C LEU A 283 -24.53 23.19 -4.22
N THR A 284 -23.37 23.52 -4.77
CA THR A 284 -22.17 22.68 -4.71
C THR A 284 -21.75 22.45 -3.24
N GLU A 285 -21.72 23.52 -2.44
CA GLU A 285 -21.35 23.46 -1.03
C GLU A 285 -22.32 22.63 -0.19
N GLU A 286 -23.64 22.81 -0.36
CA GLU A 286 -24.63 22.04 0.39
C GLU A 286 -24.53 20.54 0.10
N ILE A 287 -24.36 20.15 -1.17
CA ILE A 287 -24.20 18.74 -1.53
C ILE A 287 -22.91 18.17 -0.92
N ILE A 288 -21.81 18.93 -0.90
CA ILE A 288 -20.58 18.50 -0.23
C ILE A 288 -20.83 18.30 1.27
N THR A 289 -21.54 19.23 1.91
CA THR A 289 -21.88 19.18 3.33
C THR A 289 -22.72 17.94 3.66
N ASP A 290 -23.83 17.73 2.94
CA ASP A 290 -24.71 16.56 3.09
C ASP A 290 -23.94 15.25 2.99
N LEU A 291 -23.12 15.11 1.95
CA LEU A 291 -22.36 13.89 1.70
C LEU A 291 -21.22 13.69 2.71
N SER A 292 -20.65 14.77 3.27
CA SER A 292 -19.54 14.70 4.22
C SER A 292 -19.94 14.09 5.58
N HIS A 293 -21.23 14.09 5.89
CA HIS A 293 -21.77 13.45 7.09
C HIS A 293 -21.90 11.93 6.97
N ILE A 294 -21.70 11.37 5.78
CA ILE A 294 -21.85 9.94 5.51
C ILE A 294 -20.54 9.22 5.82
N HIS A 295 -20.55 8.36 6.84
CA HIS A 295 -19.33 7.72 7.33
C HIS A 295 -18.70 6.77 6.29
N ASP A 296 -19.53 6.14 5.46
CA ASP A 296 -19.09 5.19 4.42
C ASP A 296 -18.65 5.89 3.10
N LEU A 297 -18.59 7.23 3.07
CA LEU A 297 -18.25 8.03 1.89
C LEU A 297 -17.16 9.05 2.21
N LEU A 298 -16.04 8.98 1.50
CA LEU A 298 -15.00 10.01 1.54
C LEU A 298 -15.37 11.13 0.55
N VAL A 299 -15.53 12.35 1.05
CA VAL A 299 -15.88 13.51 0.21
C VAL A 299 -14.71 14.49 0.17
N ILE A 300 -14.32 14.90 -1.04
CA ILE A 300 -13.29 15.93 -1.23
C ILE A 300 -13.82 17.29 -0.77
N SER A 301 -12.97 18.03 -0.08
CA SER A 301 -13.34 19.34 0.47
C SER A 301 -13.70 20.33 -0.64
N ARG A 302 -14.57 21.28 -0.29
CA ARG A 302 -14.97 22.39 -1.16
C ARG A 302 -13.78 23.17 -1.71
N SER A 303 -12.80 23.51 -0.87
CA SER A 303 -11.62 24.28 -1.29
C SER A 303 -10.82 23.58 -2.38
N SER A 304 -10.71 22.24 -2.32
CA SER A 304 -10.07 21.44 -3.36
C SER A 304 -10.95 21.32 -4.60
N ALA A 305 -12.25 21.11 -4.45
CA ALA A 305 -13.20 21.03 -5.55
C ALA A 305 -13.25 22.32 -6.39
N MET A 306 -13.26 23.47 -5.73
CA MET A 306 -13.32 24.78 -6.39
C MET A 306 -12.09 25.10 -7.26
N THR A 307 -10.96 24.40 -7.07
CA THR A 307 -9.80 24.55 -7.96
C THR A 307 -10.05 24.02 -9.37
N PHE A 308 -11.09 23.22 -9.56
CA PHE A 308 -11.52 22.67 -10.85
C PHE A 308 -12.63 23.49 -11.51
N LYS A 309 -12.99 24.66 -10.98
CA LYS A 309 -13.94 25.56 -11.64
C LYS A 309 -13.41 25.97 -13.02
N ASP A 310 -14.27 25.91 -14.03
CA ASP A 310 -13.95 26.15 -15.44
C ASP A 310 -12.78 25.31 -16.01
N THR A 311 -12.48 24.16 -15.38
CA THR A 311 -11.42 23.26 -15.83
C THR A 311 -11.73 22.65 -17.20
N LYS A 312 -10.68 22.39 -17.97
CA LYS A 312 -10.75 21.62 -19.24
C LYS A 312 -10.16 20.21 -19.10
N LYS A 313 -9.75 19.83 -17.89
CA LYS A 313 -9.20 18.48 -17.60
C LYS A 313 -10.29 17.43 -17.80
N LYS A 314 -9.89 16.23 -18.19
CA LYS A 314 -10.84 15.10 -18.27
C LYS A 314 -11.17 14.59 -16.87
N ILE A 315 -12.36 14.02 -16.70
CA ILE A 315 -12.81 13.44 -15.42
C ILE A 315 -11.81 12.46 -14.82
N LYS A 316 -11.24 11.60 -15.65
CA LYS A 316 -10.20 10.64 -15.25
C LYS A 316 -8.92 11.30 -14.72
N GLU A 317 -8.56 12.48 -15.23
CA GLU A 317 -7.39 13.23 -14.77
C GLU A 317 -7.69 13.89 -13.43
N ILE A 318 -8.86 14.52 -13.29
CA ILE A 318 -9.33 15.13 -12.04
C ILE A 318 -9.39 14.09 -10.93
N ALA A 319 -10.02 12.94 -11.20
CA ALA A 319 -10.18 11.86 -10.25
C ALA A 319 -8.84 11.29 -9.75
N ARG A 320 -7.84 11.19 -10.64
CA ARG A 320 -6.47 10.78 -10.27
C ARG A 320 -5.76 11.81 -9.41
N GLU A 321 -5.92 13.10 -9.74
CA GLU A 321 -5.26 14.20 -9.03
C GLU A 321 -5.72 14.31 -7.57
N VAL A 322 -7.02 14.09 -7.33
CA VAL A 322 -7.60 14.10 -5.97
C VAL A 322 -7.80 12.72 -5.35
N ASN A 323 -7.36 11.66 -6.05
CA ASN A 323 -7.46 10.26 -5.62
C ASN A 323 -8.90 9.83 -5.21
N VAL A 324 -9.86 10.03 -6.12
CA VAL A 324 -11.26 9.61 -5.93
C VAL A 324 -11.73 8.63 -7.00
N GLN A 325 -12.73 7.82 -6.66
CA GLN A 325 -13.36 6.90 -7.60
C GLN A 325 -14.51 7.55 -8.39
N TYR A 326 -15.33 8.36 -7.71
CA TYR A 326 -16.54 8.93 -8.29
C TYR A 326 -16.43 10.44 -8.45
N VAL A 327 -17.07 10.97 -9.49
CA VAL A 327 -17.16 12.39 -9.75
C VAL A 327 -18.63 12.77 -9.94
N LEU A 328 -19.10 13.76 -9.19
CA LEU A 328 -20.40 14.39 -9.43
C LEU A 328 -20.20 15.63 -10.28
N GLU A 329 -20.89 15.66 -11.42
CA GLU A 329 -21.04 16.84 -12.25
C GLU A 329 -22.49 17.31 -12.22
N GLY A 330 -22.71 18.60 -12.44
CA GLY A 330 -24.05 19.14 -12.52
C GLY A 330 -24.12 20.49 -13.18
N SER A 331 -25.34 20.88 -13.53
CA SER A 331 -25.64 22.22 -14.02
C SER A 331 -26.93 22.72 -13.42
N VAL A 332 -27.04 24.03 -13.25
CA VAL A 332 -28.25 24.69 -12.75
C VAL A 332 -28.66 25.80 -13.71
N ARG A 333 -29.96 25.87 -14.00
CA ARG A 333 -30.58 26.98 -14.74
C ARG A 333 -31.73 27.55 -13.92
N LYS A 334 -31.58 28.81 -13.54
CA LYS A 334 -32.58 29.58 -12.82
C LYS A 334 -33.19 30.64 -13.73
N ALA A 335 -34.52 30.75 -13.74
CA ALA A 335 -35.27 31.74 -14.50
C ALA A 335 -36.43 32.27 -13.64
N GLY A 336 -36.21 33.43 -12.99
CA GLY A 336 -37.11 33.92 -11.96
C GLY A 336 -37.18 32.94 -10.79
N ASN A 337 -38.39 32.47 -10.46
CA ASN A 337 -38.60 31.45 -9.43
C ASN A 337 -38.40 30.02 -9.95
N ASN A 338 -38.32 29.80 -11.27
CA ASN A 338 -38.22 28.45 -11.83
C ASN A 338 -36.77 27.95 -11.80
N LEU A 339 -36.60 26.69 -11.42
CA LEU A 339 -35.31 26.03 -11.27
C LEU A 339 -35.26 24.74 -12.09
N ARG A 340 -34.11 24.52 -12.73
CA ARG A 340 -33.77 23.26 -13.37
C ARG A 340 -32.35 22.87 -12.99
N ILE A 341 -32.20 21.73 -12.33
CA ILE A 341 -30.90 21.16 -11.96
C ILE A 341 -30.71 19.84 -12.71
N THR A 342 -29.52 19.63 -13.26
CA THR A 342 -29.08 18.32 -13.75
C THR A 342 -27.91 17.87 -12.90
N ALA A 343 -27.89 16.62 -12.48
CA ALA A 343 -26.77 16.04 -11.76
C ALA A 343 -26.47 14.66 -12.33
N GLN A 344 -25.19 14.34 -12.44
CA GLN A 344 -24.71 13.08 -12.97
C GLN A 344 -23.52 12.57 -12.17
N LEU A 345 -23.56 11.29 -11.83
CA LEU A 345 -22.53 10.58 -11.09
C LEU A 345 -21.77 9.68 -12.06
N ILE A 346 -20.45 9.89 -12.13
CA ILE A 346 -19.56 9.20 -13.06
C ILE A 346 -18.57 8.36 -12.26
N ASP A 347 -18.35 7.11 -12.68
CA ASP A 347 -17.22 6.29 -12.23
C ASP A 347 -16.00 6.60 -13.09
N ALA A 348 -14.99 7.25 -12.51
CA ALA A 348 -13.80 7.72 -13.22
C ALA A 348 -12.88 6.59 -13.70
N SER A 349 -13.01 5.38 -13.15
CA SER A 349 -12.22 4.22 -13.57
C SER A 349 -12.65 3.73 -14.97
N SER A 350 -13.96 3.73 -15.20
CA SER A 350 -14.61 3.21 -16.40
C SER A 350 -15.14 4.30 -17.33
N ASP A 351 -15.10 5.57 -16.91
CA ASP A 351 -15.69 6.73 -17.61
C ASP A 351 -17.19 6.50 -17.91
N SER A 352 -17.88 5.84 -16.99
CA SER A 352 -19.28 5.44 -17.15
C SER A 352 -20.22 6.20 -16.21
N HIS A 353 -21.39 6.56 -16.71
CA HIS A 353 -22.45 7.16 -15.90
C HIS A 353 -23.11 6.09 -15.04
N LEU A 354 -23.01 6.22 -13.72
CA LEU A 354 -23.75 5.38 -12.77
C LEU A 354 -25.19 5.87 -12.62
N TRP A 355 -25.38 7.18 -12.70
CA TRP A 355 -26.66 7.84 -12.53
C TRP A 355 -26.63 9.22 -13.19
N ALA A 356 -27.76 9.63 -13.75
CA ALA A 356 -27.99 10.99 -14.21
C ALA A 356 -29.47 11.31 -14.10
N GLU A 357 -29.82 12.44 -13.51
CA GLU A 357 -31.21 12.87 -13.35
C GLU A 357 -31.37 14.37 -13.51
N LYS A 358 -32.61 14.75 -13.84
CA LYS A 358 -33.03 16.14 -14.00
C LYS A 358 -34.16 16.46 -13.03
N TYR A 359 -33.96 17.54 -12.30
CA TYR A 359 -34.89 18.09 -11.33
C TYR A 359 -35.47 19.39 -11.87
N ASN A 360 -36.79 19.52 -11.84
CA ASN A 360 -37.47 20.79 -12.14
C ASN A 360 -38.35 21.15 -10.94
N GLY A 361 -38.38 22.42 -10.58
CA GLY A 361 -39.18 22.93 -9.47
C GLY A 361 -39.07 24.45 -9.39
N THR A 362 -39.42 25.01 -8.24
CA THR A 362 -39.18 26.42 -7.92
C THR A 362 -38.06 26.60 -6.89
N LEU A 363 -37.69 27.85 -6.56
CA LEU A 363 -36.77 28.09 -5.44
C LEU A 363 -37.34 27.60 -4.11
N ASP A 364 -38.67 27.57 -3.98
CA ASP A 364 -39.34 27.05 -2.79
C ASP A 364 -39.11 25.54 -2.59
N ASP A 365 -38.80 24.83 -3.67
CA ASP A 365 -38.51 23.39 -3.67
C ASP A 365 -37.02 23.08 -3.44
N ILE A 366 -36.14 24.08 -3.26
CA ILE A 366 -34.68 23.90 -3.31
C ILE A 366 -34.17 22.85 -2.32
N PHE A 367 -34.61 22.93 -1.05
CA PHE A 367 -34.19 22.00 -0.01
C PHE A 367 -34.65 20.57 -0.30
N TYR A 368 -35.85 20.42 -0.89
CA TYR A 368 -36.35 19.11 -1.29
C TYR A 368 -35.55 18.55 -2.46
N ILE A 369 -35.18 19.39 -3.43
CA ILE A 369 -34.35 18.98 -4.56
C ILE A 369 -32.95 18.60 -4.09
N GLN A 370 -32.35 19.37 -3.17
CA GLN A 370 -31.05 19.07 -2.54
C GLN A 370 -31.07 17.72 -1.83
N GLU A 371 -32.02 17.50 -0.92
CA GLU A 371 -32.18 16.22 -0.23
C GLU A 371 -32.32 15.06 -1.25
N LYS A 372 -33.13 15.25 -2.29
CA LYS A 372 -33.34 14.23 -3.33
C LYS A 372 -32.07 13.94 -4.13
N VAL A 373 -31.27 14.96 -4.45
CA VAL A 373 -29.96 14.78 -5.11
C VAL A 373 -29.02 13.98 -4.22
N SER A 374 -28.84 14.40 -2.97
CA SER A 374 -27.97 13.72 -1.99
C SER A 374 -28.39 12.25 -1.79
N ARG A 375 -29.69 11.97 -1.63
CA ARG A 375 -30.21 10.60 -1.54
C ARG A 375 -29.98 9.79 -2.82
N SER A 376 -30.19 10.38 -3.99
CA SER A 376 -29.98 9.69 -5.27
C SER A 376 -28.53 9.30 -5.48
N ILE A 377 -27.58 10.14 -5.04
CA ILE A 377 -26.14 9.82 -5.05
C ILE A 377 -25.84 8.63 -4.14
N VAL A 378 -26.37 8.64 -2.91
CA VAL A 378 -26.22 7.54 -1.95
C VAL A 378 -26.77 6.23 -2.51
N ASP A 379 -27.95 6.27 -3.12
CA ASP A 379 -28.60 5.10 -3.71
C ASP A 379 -27.84 4.58 -4.93
N ALA A 380 -27.39 5.47 -5.83
CA ALA A 380 -26.58 5.11 -6.99
C ALA A 380 -25.25 4.49 -6.56
N LEU A 381 -24.64 5.02 -5.50
CA LEU A 381 -23.46 4.45 -4.88
C LEU A 381 -23.76 3.19 -4.08
N LYS A 382 -25.01 2.81 -3.80
CA LYS A 382 -25.38 1.67 -2.94
C LYS A 382 -24.78 1.78 -1.54
N ILE A 383 -24.87 2.96 -0.92
CA ILE A 383 -24.45 3.21 0.46
C ILE A 383 -25.65 3.04 1.39
N LYS A 384 -25.45 2.40 2.54
CA LYS A 384 -26.51 2.26 3.56
C LYS A 384 -26.37 3.39 4.57
N LEU A 385 -27.37 4.25 4.66
CA LEU A 385 -27.42 5.31 5.66
C LEU A 385 -27.97 4.79 6.98
N SER A 386 -27.34 5.19 8.09
CA SER A 386 -27.90 5.14 9.43
C SER A 386 -29.09 6.12 9.58
N GLU A 387 -29.92 5.91 10.60
CA GLU A 387 -31.03 6.84 10.88
C GLU A 387 -30.54 8.25 11.21
N GLY A 388 -29.37 8.40 11.85
CA GLY A 388 -28.76 9.72 12.09
C GLY A 388 -28.36 10.44 10.81
N GLU A 389 -27.72 9.74 9.87
CA GLU A 389 -27.33 10.30 8.56
C GLU A 389 -28.57 10.66 7.72
N LYS A 390 -29.62 9.84 7.76
CA LYS A 390 -30.90 10.17 7.10
C LYS A 390 -31.55 11.43 7.64
N HIS A 391 -31.43 11.67 8.95
CA HIS A 391 -31.95 12.87 9.60
C HIS A 391 -31.16 14.11 9.22
N ILE A 392 -29.83 14.03 9.17
CA ILE A 392 -28.96 15.16 8.78
C ILE A 392 -29.24 15.58 7.34
N ILE A 393 -29.28 14.63 6.39
CA ILE A 393 -29.57 14.92 4.97
C ILE A 393 -30.99 15.47 4.77
N ALA A 394 -31.94 15.14 5.66
CA ALA A 394 -33.30 15.66 5.61
C ALA A 394 -33.49 16.96 6.41
N GLU A 395 -32.46 17.40 7.14
CA GLU A 395 -32.55 18.58 7.99
C GLU A 395 -32.65 19.83 7.11
N ARG A 396 -33.53 20.75 7.51
CA ARG A 396 -33.70 22.03 6.83
C ARG A 396 -33.11 23.12 7.71
N PRO A 397 -31.86 23.54 7.48
CA PRO A 397 -31.21 24.55 8.32
C PRO A 397 -31.91 25.91 8.24
N PHE A 398 -32.62 26.19 7.14
CA PHE A 398 -33.37 27.43 6.95
C PHE A 398 -34.87 27.17 6.77
N LYS A 399 -35.70 27.99 7.43
CA LYS A 399 -37.16 27.94 7.29
C LYS A 399 -37.69 28.85 6.17
N ASP A 400 -36.94 29.89 5.82
CA ASP A 400 -37.29 30.88 4.80
C ASP A 400 -36.26 30.86 3.67
N VAL A 401 -36.74 30.75 2.43
CA VAL A 401 -35.93 30.68 1.21
C VAL A 401 -35.17 31.98 0.96
N LYS A 402 -35.72 33.14 1.37
CA LYS A 402 -35.04 34.43 1.24
C LYS A 402 -33.88 34.56 2.22
N ALA A 403 -34.04 34.07 3.45
CA ALA A 403 -32.94 34.01 4.41
C ALA A 403 -31.82 33.10 3.88
N TYR A 404 -32.19 32.00 3.25
CA TYR A 404 -31.25 31.11 2.58
C TYR A 404 -30.55 31.76 1.37
N GLU A 405 -31.27 32.50 0.53
CA GLU A 405 -30.66 33.23 -0.59
C GLU A 405 -29.64 34.27 -0.10
N CYS A 406 -29.95 34.98 0.98
CA CYS A 406 -29.02 35.89 1.65
C CYS A 406 -27.78 35.14 2.18
N TYR A 407 -27.96 33.96 2.80
CA TYR A 407 -26.85 33.13 3.25
C TYR A 407 -25.93 32.71 2.09
N LEU A 408 -26.48 32.26 0.96
CA LEU A 408 -25.69 31.85 -0.20
C LEU A 408 -24.90 33.03 -0.81
N LYS A 409 -25.53 34.21 -0.90
CA LYS A 409 -24.84 35.44 -1.36
C LYS A 409 -23.70 35.80 -0.42
N ALA A 410 -23.91 35.72 0.89
CA ALA A 410 -22.86 35.97 1.87
C ALA A 410 -21.69 35.00 1.72
N ARG A 411 -21.97 33.71 1.53
CA ARG A 411 -20.95 32.67 1.34
C ARG A 411 -20.09 32.93 0.10
N HIS A 412 -20.73 33.25 -1.03
CA HIS A 412 -20.03 33.57 -2.27
C HIS A 412 -19.11 34.81 -2.12
N GLU A 413 -19.57 35.84 -1.42
CA GLU A 413 -18.75 37.05 -1.17
C GLU A 413 -17.58 36.80 -0.21
N ILE A 414 -17.70 35.84 0.73
CA ILE A 414 -16.58 35.45 1.60
C ILE A 414 -15.43 34.86 0.79
N ASP A 415 -15.74 34.16 -0.31
CA ASP A 415 -14.73 33.50 -1.15
C ASP A 415 -13.91 34.48 -2.00
N SER A 416 -14.33 35.74 -2.14
CA SER A 416 -13.52 36.75 -2.83
C SER A 416 -12.30 37.16 -2.01
N PHE A 417 -12.26 36.87 -0.71
CA PHE A 417 -11.22 37.27 0.26
C PHE A 417 -10.88 38.78 0.19
N THR A 418 -11.83 39.62 -0.20
CA THR A 418 -11.66 41.08 -0.23
C THR A 418 -12.38 41.74 0.93
N GLU A 419 -11.86 42.87 1.42
CA GLU A 419 -12.51 43.67 2.48
C GLU A 419 -13.94 44.06 2.09
N ASP A 420 -14.13 44.50 0.85
CA ASP A 420 -15.45 44.83 0.31
C ASP A 420 -16.39 43.61 0.23
N GLY A 421 -15.85 42.43 -0.11
CA GLY A 421 -16.62 41.17 -0.14
C GLY A 421 -17.08 40.77 1.26
N ILE A 422 -16.19 40.83 2.25
CA ILE A 422 -16.54 40.58 3.66
C ILE A 422 -17.62 41.55 4.15
N ASN A 423 -17.52 42.83 3.80
CA ASN A 423 -18.53 43.83 4.18
C ASN A 423 -19.90 43.55 3.54
N ARG A 424 -19.94 43.14 2.26
CA ARG A 424 -21.19 42.70 1.61
C ARG A 424 -21.73 41.42 2.24
N ALA A 425 -20.87 40.47 2.58
CA ALA A 425 -21.27 39.23 3.25
C ALA A 425 -21.94 39.50 4.61
N ILE A 426 -21.41 40.43 5.40
CA ILE A 426 -22.03 40.87 6.66
C ILE A 426 -23.43 41.42 6.42
N GLN A 427 -23.61 42.31 5.44
CA GLN A 427 -24.92 42.88 5.10
C GLN A 427 -25.94 41.80 4.70
N TYR A 428 -25.49 40.81 3.94
CA TYR A 428 -26.34 39.67 3.57
C TYR A 428 -26.71 38.81 4.78
N ILE A 429 -25.79 38.55 5.71
CA ILE A 429 -26.08 37.80 6.95
C ILE A 429 -27.05 38.59 7.84
N GLU A 430 -26.86 39.90 8.00
CA GLU A 430 -27.78 40.77 8.75
C GLU A 430 -29.19 40.75 8.14
N SER A 431 -29.26 40.79 6.80
CA SER A 431 -30.54 40.66 6.08
C SER A 431 -31.19 39.30 6.32
N ALA A 432 -30.40 38.21 6.33
CA ALA A 432 -30.90 36.87 6.62
C ALA A 432 -31.45 36.75 8.05
N LEU A 433 -30.77 37.34 9.05
CA LEU A 433 -31.20 37.32 10.45
C LEU A 433 -32.44 38.20 10.73
N SER A 434 -32.75 39.13 9.83
CA SER A 434 -33.90 40.03 9.94
C SER A 434 -35.21 39.42 9.41
N ILE A 435 -35.12 38.27 8.72
CA ILE A 435 -36.22 37.48 8.17
C ILE A 435 -36.59 36.40 9.20
#